data_AF-A0AAD9DYK6-F1
#
_entry.id   AF-A0AAD9DYK6-F1
#
_cell.length_a   1.000
_cell.length_b   1.000
_cell.length_c   1.000
_cell.angle_alpha   90.00
_cell.angle_beta   90.00
_cell.angle_gamma   90.00
#
_symmetry.space_group_name_H-M   'P 1'
#
loop_
_entity.id
_entity.type
_entity.pdbx_description
1 polymer ?
#
loop_
_entity_poly.entity_id
_entity_poly.type
_entity_poly.pdbx_seq_one_letter_code
_entity_poly.pdbx_strand_id
1 'polypeptide(L)'
;PPHCNSIPELTVHHLSIADFKPPSLSQIQRFLSIVEDANSKGQGVGVHCMHGHGRTGTMLACYLVKVRNITGMEAIKEIRERRPGSIETKEQEQAVLKFQQYLHEKNCSD
;
A
#
# COMPACT_ATOMS: atom_id res chain seq x y z
N PRO A 1 8.70 12.68 -10.32
CA PRO A 1 9.44 12.83 -9.03
C PRO A 1 10.65 13.75 -9.24
N PRO A 2 10.98 14.64 -8.29
CA PRO A 2 12.26 15.35 -8.31
C PRO A 2 13.40 14.32 -8.38
N HIS A 3 14.53 14.67 -8.99
CA HIS A 3 15.68 13.76 -9.07
C HIS A 3 16.03 13.28 -7.65
N CYS A 4 16.20 11.97 -7.46
CA CYS A 4 16.46 11.32 -6.16
C CYS A 4 17.50 12.08 -5.30
N ASN A 5 18.49 12.71 -5.93
CA ASN A 5 19.59 13.40 -5.26
C ASN A 5 19.34 14.88 -4.93
N SER A 6 18.15 15.41 -5.23
CA SER A 6 17.85 16.84 -5.01
C SER A 6 17.38 17.17 -3.59
N ILE A 7 17.08 16.16 -2.77
CA ILE A 7 16.73 16.29 -1.35
C ILE A 7 17.47 15.18 -0.59
N PRO A 8 18.64 15.45 0.01
CA PRO A 8 19.49 14.45 0.67
C PRO A 8 18.79 13.66 1.78
N GLU A 9 17.81 14.28 2.43
CA GLU A 9 17.05 13.69 3.54
C GLU A 9 15.91 12.77 3.06
N LEU A 10 15.63 12.73 1.75
CA LEU A 10 14.57 11.92 1.17
C LEU A 10 15.08 10.53 0.79
N THR A 11 14.71 9.52 1.58
CA THR A 11 14.92 8.11 1.21
C THR A 11 13.89 7.66 0.18
N VAL A 12 14.35 7.19 -0.99
CA VAL A 12 13.48 6.71 -2.06
C VAL A 12 13.52 5.19 -2.15
N HIS A 13 12.34 4.56 -2.10
CA HIS A 13 12.17 3.13 -2.37
C HIS A 13 11.36 2.93 -3.66
N HIS A 14 11.87 2.10 -4.57
CA HIS A 14 11.17 1.77 -5.81
C HIS A 14 10.68 0.32 -5.79
N LEU A 15 9.36 0.14 -5.93
CA LEU A 15 8.71 -1.16 -6.03
C LEU A 15 8.12 -1.32 -7.44
N SER A 16 8.79 -2.11 -8.27
CA SER A 16 8.42 -2.30 -9.68
C SER A 16 7.13 -3.12 -9.83
N ILE A 17 5.99 -2.44 -9.92
CA ILE A 17 4.68 -3.05 -10.17
C ILE A 17 4.28 -2.73 -11.61
N ALA A 18 3.99 -3.77 -12.40
CA ALA A 18 3.56 -3.60 -13.79
C ALA A 18 2.31 -2.70 -13.89
N ASP A 19 2.21 -1.91 -14.97
CA ASP A 19 1.07 -1.03 -15.18
C ASP A 19 -0.24 -1.83 -15.28
N PHE A 20 -1.31 -1.26 -14.72
CA PHE A 20 -2.65 -1.88 -14.61
C PHE A 20 -2.69 -3.23 -13.87
N LYS A 21 -1.61 -3.62 -13.19
CA LYS A 21 -1.59 -4.81 -12.32
C LYS A 21 -1.62 -4.42 -10.84
N PRO A 22 -2.22 -5.25 -9.99
CA PRO A 22 -2.07 -5.09 -8.55
C PRO A 22 -0.63 -5.39 -8.12
N PRO A 23 -0.18 -4.85 -6.97
CA PRO A 23 1.04 -5.33 -6.34
C PRO A 23 0.91 -6.81 -5.93
N SER A 24 2.02 -7.54 -5.96
CA SER A 24 2.09 -8.89 -5.38
C SER A 24 2.08 -8.84 -3.85
N LEU A 25 1.79 -9.98 -3.21
CA LEU A 25 1.88 -10.11 -1.75
C LEU A 25 3.26 -9.71 -1.22
N SER A 26 4.34 -10.16 -1.88
CA SER A 26 5.72 -9.81 -1.48
C SER A 26 6.01 -8.32 -1.59
N GLN A 27 5.44 -7.64 -2.59
CA GLN A 27 5.56 -6.19 -2.74
C GLN A 27 4.78 -5.45 -1.65
N ILE A 28 3.58 -5.93 -1.29
CA ILE A 28 2.79 -5.38 -0.19
C ILE A 28 3.55 -5.54 1.13
N GLN A 29 4.09 -6.72 1.42
CA GLN A 29 4.89 -6.97 2.62
C GLN A 29 6.14 -6.08 2.67
N ARG A 30 6.86 -5.94 1.55
CA ARG A 30 8.03 -5.05 1.46
C ARG A 30 7.66 -3.60 1.71
N PHE A 31 6.55 -3.13 1.12
CA PHE A 31 6.02 -1.80 1.35
C PHE A 31 5.73 -1.58 2.84
N LEU A 32 5.01 -2.49 3.49
CA LEU A 32 4.67 -2.36 4.91
C LEU A 32 5.90 -2.34 5.81
N SER A 33 6.91 -3.16 5.51
CA SER A 33 8.19 -3.13 6.22
C SER A 33 8.91 -1.79 6.09
N ILE A 34 8.86 -1.15 4.91
CA ILE A 34 9.41 0.20 4.71
C ILE A 34 8.64 1.23 5.56
N VAL A 35 7.31 1.14 5.57
CA VAL A 35 6.48 2.06 6.36
C VAL A 35 6.73 1.89 7.86
N GLU A 36 6.86 0.64 8.34
CA GLU A 36 7.18 0.35 9.74
C GLU A 36 8.56 0.89 10.15
N ASP A 37 9.58 0.70 9.32
CA ASP A 37 10.92 1.25 9.57
C ASP A 37 10.90 2.79 9.62
N ALA A 38 10.23 3.45 8.67
CA ALA A 38 10.09 4.90 8.66
C ALA A 38 9.31 5.41 9.89
N ASN A 39 8.19 4.77 10.24
CA ASN A 39 7.39 5.12 11.41
C ASN A 39 8.20 4.95 12.71
N SER A 40 9.04 3.91 12.82
CA SER A 40 9.89 3.69 13.99
C SER A 40 10.92 4.81 14.21
N LYS A 41 11.24 5.56 13.14
CA LYS A 41 12.15 6.71 13.13
C LYS A 41 11.40 8.06 13.21
N GLY A 42 10.08 8.05 13.38
CA GLY A 42 9.26 9.26 13.39
C GLY A 42 9.17 9.96 12.02
N GLN A 43 9.41 9.24 10.92
CA GLN A 43 9.43 9.80 9.58
C GLN A 43 8.06 9.66 8.89
N GLY A 44 7.71 10.66 8.07
CA GLY A 44 6.56 10.56 7.18
C GLY A 44 6.87 9.77 5.92
N VAL A 45 5.88 9.04 5.39
CA VAL A 45 6.02 8.27 4.15
C VAL A 45 5.10 8.81 3.06
N GLY A 46 5.69 9.23 1.94
CA GLY A 46 4.97 9.53 0.71
C GLY A 46 4.82 8.30 -0.17
N VAL A 47 3.60 8.00 -0.62
CA VAL A 47 3.32 6.86 -1.52
C VAL A 47 2.73 7.39 -2.81
N HIS A 48 3.31 7.03 -3.96
CA HIS A 48 2.80 7.46 -5.25
C HIS A 48 3.01 6.40 -6.34
N CYS A 49 2.29 6.54 -7.44
CA CYS A 49 2.55 5.86 -8.71
C CYS A 49 2.62 6.95 -9.79
N MET A 50 2.23 6.66 -11.04
CA MET A 50 2.16 7.69 -12.08
C MET A 50 1.08 8.74 -11.79
N HIS A 51 -0.15 8.29 -11.48
CA HIS A 51 -1.29 9.19 -11.20
C HIS A 51 -1.71 9.22 -9.73
N GLY A 52 -1.20 8.30 -8.90
CA GLY A 52 -1.58 8.19 -7.49
C GLY A 52 -2.95 7.55 -7.23
N HIS A 53 -3.53 6.81 -8.18
CA HIS A 53 -4.87 6.21 -8.06
C HIS A 53 -4.83 4.69 -7.78
N GLY A 54 -4.52 3.86 -8.77
CA GLY A 54 -4.63 2.39 -8.64
C GLY A 54 -3.63 1.76 -7.67
N ARG A 55 -2.36 1.66 -8.08
CA ARG A 55 -1.29 1.03 -7.27
C ARG A 55 -1.12 1.69 -5.90
N THR A 56 -1.17 3.02 -5.88
CA THR A 56 -1.09 3.81 -4.64
C THR A 56 -2.25 3.50 -3.71
N GLY A 57 -3.50 3.59 -4.20
CA GLY A 57 -4.67 3.27 -3.39
C GLY A 57 -4.67 1.82 -2.90
N THR A 58 -4.19 0.88 -3.71
CA THR A 58 -4.09 -0.54 -3.34
C THR A 58 -3.10 -0.76 -2.18
N MET A 59 -1.91 -0.18 -2.25
CA MET A 59 -0.92 -0.24 -1.18
C MET A 59 -1.43 0.42 0.11
N LEU A 60 -2.05 1.60 0.00
CA LEU A 60 -2.62 2.31 1.14
C LEU A 60 -3.79 1.54 1.78
N ALA A 61 -4.64 0.89 0.99
CA ALA A 61 -5.70 0.04 1.53
C ALA A 61 -5.12 -1.16 2.30
N CYS A 62 -4.09 -1.83 1.78
CA CYS A 62 -3.41 -2.91 2.51
C CYS A 62 -2.77 -2.41 3.82
N TYR A 63 -2.22 -1.19 3.82
CA TYR A 63 -1.74 -0.55 5.04
C TYR A 63 -2.85 -0.34 6.06
N LEU A 64 -4.01 0.20 5.65
CA LEU A 64 -5.16 0.40 6.55
C LEU A 64 -5.67 -0.91 7.13
N VAL A 65 -5.78 -1.98 6.33
CA VAL A 65 -6.14 -3.32 6.81
C VAL A 65 -5.20 -3.75 7.93
N LYS A 66 -3.88 -3.65 7.72
CA LYS A 66 -2.89 -4.08 8.72
C LYS A 66 -2.93 -3.25 10.00
N VAL A 67 -2.94 -1.92 9.89
CA VAL A 67 -2.73 -1.05 11.06
C VAL A 67 -4.01 -0.74 11.84
N ARG A 68 -5.18 -0.92 11.23
CA ARG A 68 -6.47 -0.66 11.89
C ARG A 68 -7.31 -1.91 12.13
N ASN A 69 -6.85 -3.06 11.65
CA ASN A 69 -7.57 -4.33 11.74
C ASN A 69 -9.02 -4.24 11.18
N ILE A 70 -9.18 -3.51 10.07
CA ILE A 70 -10.46 -3.38 9.35
C ILE A 70 -10.49 -4.34 8.15
N THR A 71 -11.68 -4.62 7.64
CA THR A 71 -11.84 -5.44 6.43
C THR A 71 -11.24 -4.73 5.21
N GLY A 72 -10.83 -5.51 4.21
CA GLY A 72 -10.36 -4.99 2.94
C GLY A 72 -11.40 -4.13 2.24
N MET A 73 -12.69 -4.45 2.38
CA MET A 73 -13.78 -3.63 1.83
C MET A 73 -13.91 -2.27 2.54
N GLU A 74 -13.77 -2.23 3.87
CA GLU A 74 -13.76 -0.96 4.62
C GLU A 74 -12.54 -0.12 4.24
N ALA A 75 -11.36 -0.74 4.11
CA ALA A 75 -10.15 -0.05 3.67
C ALA A 75 -10.29 0.52 2.25
N ILE A 76 -10.83 -0.25 1.30
CA ILE A 76 -11.10 0.22 -0.07
C ILE A 76 -12.07 1.41 -0.05
N LYS A 77 -13.15 1.31 0.73
CA LYS A 77 -14.15 2.37 0.87
C LYS A 77 -13.51 3.65 1.41
N GLU A 78 -12.75 3.56 2.49
CA GLU A 78 -12.10 4.73 3.09
C GLU A 78 -11.12 5.40 2.13
N ILE A 79 -10.32 4.63 1.39
CA ILE A 79 -9.39 5.18 0.39
C ILE A 79 -10.16 5.92 -0.71
N ARG A 80 -11.30 5.39 -1.16
CA ARG A 80 -12.16 6.03 -2.18
C ARG A 80 -12.87 7.28 -1.66
N GLU A 81 -13.25 7.31 -0.38
CA GLU A 81 -13.82 8.50 0.26
C GLU A 81 -12.79 9.63 0.34
N ARG A 82 -11.55 9.31 0.71
CA ARG A 82 -10.45 10.30 0.78
C ARG A 82 -9.97 10.73 -0.61
N ARG A 83 -9.99 9.83 -1.58
CA ARG A 83 -9.56 10.08 -2.96
C ARG A 83 -10.43 9.29 -3.95
N PRO A 84 -11.49 9.92 -4.49
CA PRO A 84 -12.36 9.31 -5.48
C PRO A 84 -11.60 8.75 -6.68
N GLY A 85 -12.05 7.58 -7.17
CA GLY A 85 -11.41 6.88 -8.30
C GLY A 85 -10.13 6.11 -7.94
N SER A 86 -9.77 5.99 -6.66
CA SER A 86 -8.67 5.11 -6.23
C SER A 86 -9.06 3.64 -6.33
N ILE A 87 -8.06 2.77 -6.53
CA ILE A 87 -8.23 1.31 -6.71
C ILE A 87 -9.10 1.06 -7.95
N GLU A 88 -8.47 1.15 -9.10
CA GLU A 88 -9.08 1.34 -10.43
C GLU A 88 -9.62 0.05 -11.04
N THR A 89 -9.12 -1.12 -10.62
CA THR A 89 -9.49 -2.41 -11.23
C THR A 89 -9.95 -3.43 -10.19
N LYS A 90 -10.72 -4.42 -10.64
CA LYS A 90 -11.15 -5.54 -9.80
C LYS A 90 -9.96 -6.32 -9.25
N GLU A 91 -8.91 -6.50 -10.04
CA GLU A 91 -7.69 -7.19 -9.61
C GLU A 91 -6.99 -6.46 -8.45
N GLN A 92 -7.06 -5.13 -8.42
CA GLN A 92 -6.56 -4.31 -7.31
C GLN A 92 -7.40 -4.48 -6.04
N GLU A 93 -8.73 -4.49 -6.16
CA GLU A 93 -9.61 -4.80 -5.03
C GLU A 93 -9.32 -6.21 -4.49
N GLN A 94 -9.21 -7.21 -5.38
CA GLN A 94 -8.90 -8.59 -5.01
C GLN A 94 -7.54 -8.73 -4.31
N ALA A 95 -6.55 -7.90 -4.67
CA ALA A 95 -5.27 -7.92 -3.98
C ALA A 95 -5.39 -7.47 -2.51
N VAL A 96 -6.24 -6.48 -2.21
CA VAL A 96 -6.51 -6.05 -0.83
C VAL A 96 -7.21 -7.17 -0.04
N LEU A 97 -8.22 -7.82 -0.63
CA LEU A 97 -8.95 -8.91 0.01
C LEU A 97 -8.05 -10.13 0.28
N LYS A 98 -7.23 -10.51 -0.70
CA LYS A 98 -6.24 -11.59 -0.53
C LYS A 98 -5.21 -11.26 0.54
N PHE A 99 -4.79 -9.99 0.64
CA PHE A 99 -3.90 -9.55 1.70
C PHE A 99 -4.54 -9.66 3.09
N GLN A 100 -5.82 -9.28 3.24
CA GLN A 100 -6.56 -9.50 4.48
C GLN A 100 -6.60 -10.98 4.86
N GLN A 101 -6.93 -11.86 3.91
CA GLN A 101 -6.95 -13.30 4.15
C GLN A 101 -5.59 -13.83 4.62
N TYR A 102 -4.51 -13.40 3.95
CA TYR A 102 -3.14 -13.74 4.35
C TYR A 102 -2.84 -13.35 5.81
N LEU A 103 -3.28 -12.17 6.26
CA LEU A 103 -3.11 -11.75 7.66
C LEU A 103 -3.89 -12.63 8.63
N HIS A 104 -5.14 -13.00 8.29
CA HIS A 104 -5.93 -13.91 9.11
C HIS A 104 -5.25 -15.29 9.25
N GLU A 105 -4.75 -15.86 8.15
CA GLU A 105 -4.06 -17.15 8.15
C GLU A 105 -2.77 -17.11 8.96
N LYS A 106 -2.03 -16.00 8.88
CA LYS A 106 -0.81 -15.79 9.66
C LYS A 106 -1.12 -15.72 11.16
N ASN A 107 -2.14 -14.97 11.57
CA ASN A 107 -2.52 -14.82 12.98
C ASN A 107 -3.08 -16.10 13.62
N CYS A 108 -3.57 -17.05 12.82
CA CYS A 108 -4.00 -18.37 13.32
C CYS A 108 -2.85 -19.39 13.40
N SER A 109 -1.69 -19.07 12.84
CA SER A 109 -0.51 -19.95 12.77
C SER A 109 0.53 -19.61 13.86
N ASP A 110 0.30 -18.57 14.65
CA ASP A 110 1.06 -18.13 15.82
C ASP A 110 0.30 -18.49 17.11
#